data_AF-A0A2P4QXH3-F1
#
_entry.id   AF-A0A2P4QXH3-F1
#
_cell.length_a   1.000
_cell.length_b   1.000
_cell.length_c   1.000
_cell.angle_alpha   90.00
_cell.angle_beta   90.00
_cell.angle_gamma   90.00
#
_symmetry.space_group_name_H-M   'P 1'
#
loop_
_entity.id
_entity.type
_entity.pdbx_description
1 polymer ?
#
loop_
_entity_poly.entity_id
_entity_poly.type
_entity_poly.pdbx_seq_one_letter_code
_entity_poly.pdbx_strand_id
1 'polypeptide(L)'
;MVDSYNCLRLNNKRVFQVEVYKDKDRQKFFEFGNKQIPFVNFKVGQLARLISVQEKFEVSKLWKVDVDKSKLNPGSTDDDIKELGGVSMEFEHKFERYFKADCELMDNIHIVAVVETTTTELGRKRRNTEVETTSRKRREWAVNSTINNEVRGSVYFVDPTEASGPLFNMIKKGVFVALYGARASGKSTRVDQAMIELESEGYVCIYISFEGVNMDTKDIFWSSIGTKLAINAPKYFKLNEVKSADDFMLKFRKNDWKSDVVLFIDECDTLFEANDGIRSSFLGAIRNIKNSKRNYAIWSSVAIGPLSILFLRSDKINVSPFNVNEPFRNPNFTLAQVESLYKDYEDDDKLTIVPEVPRESVYDTELIRILVNWIVKDNNFEVNGQCHLIDHAGNDEKDKHYFSDIIIVTSKQKVVLELLASATKNELNEHFERVLHYAEMLSASDIWIVNFSCEDDAAKKPHWPPNDGNFESVNVAHFFHDQKFENVRMSARYISSPGTFSYITDQVIQLQ
;
A
#
# COMPACT_ATOMS: atom_id res chain seq x y z
N MET A 1 0.98 -39.36 3.18
CA MET A 1 0.07 -38.91 2.10
C MET A 1 -0.41 -40.13 1.33
N VAL A 2 -1.69 -40.20 1.00
CA VAL A 2 -2.27 -41.28 0.19
C VAL A 2 -2.98 -40.76 -1.05
N ASP A 3 -3.53 -39.54 -1.01
CA ASP A 3 -4.12 -38.86 -2.17
C ASP A 3 -3.85 -37.35 -2.06
N SER A 4 -4.02 -36.61 -3.16
CA SER A 4 -3.94 -35.15 -3.17
C SER A 4 -4.94 -34.54 -4.15
N TYR A 5 -5.51 -33.39 -3.79
CA TYR A 5 -6.37 -32.62 -4.67
C TYR A 5 -5.56 -31.49 -5.30
N ASN A 6 -5.40 -31.52 -6.63
CA ASN A 6 -4.87 -30.40 -7.39
C ASN A 6 -5.83 -29.20 -7.28
N CYS A 7 -5.34 -28.13 -6.67
CA CYS A 7 -6.06 -26.90 -6.45
C CYS A 7 -5.45 -25.78 -7.30
N LEU A 8 -6.29 -24.96 -7.92
CA LEU A 8 -5.88 -23.80 -8.70
C LEU A 8 -6.37 -22.52 -8.04
N ARG A 9 -5.44 -21.60 -7.76
CA ARG A 9 -5.78 -20.22 -7.42
C ARG A 9 -6.13 -19.48 -8.71
N LEU A 10 -7.37 -18.97 -8.79
CA LEU A 10 -7.92 -18.47 -10.05
C LEU A 10 -7.13 -17.28 -10.59
N ASN A 11 -7.01 -16.21 -9.80
CA ASN A 11 -6.46 -14.91 -10.23
C ASN A 11 -5.02 -14.92 -10.78
N ASN A 12 -4.21 -15.95 -10.53
CA ASN A 12 -2.84 -16.04 -11.00
C ASN A 12 -2.45 -17.41 -11.58
N LYS A 13 -3.43 -18.32 -11.75
CA LYS A 13 -3.22 -19.68 -12.29
C LYS A 13 -2.20 -20.54 -11.51
N ARG A 14 -1.90 -20.19 -10.27
CA ARG A 14 -1.00 -20.98 -9.42
C ARG A 14 -1.68 -22.29 -9.05
N VAL A 15 -0.99 -23.41 -9.24
CA VAL A 15 -1.46 -24.75 -8.86
C VAL A 15 -0.70 -25.20 -7.63
N PHE A 16 -1.42 -25.78 -6.69
CA PHE A 16 -0.90 -26.34 -5.44
C PHE A 16 -1.74 -27.57 -5.07
N GLN A 17 -1.32 -28.32 -4.06
CA GLN A 17 -1.97 -29.56 -3.67
C GLN A 17 -2.47 -29.47 -2.24
N VAL A 18 -3.65 -30.05 -2.01
CA VAL A 18 -4.16 -30.34 -0.66
C VAL A 18 -4.04 -31.85 -0.44
N GLU A 19 -3.19 -32.22 0.51
CA GLU A 19 -2.85 -33.61 0.81
C GLU A 19 -3.88 -34.28 1.72
N VAL A 20 -4.14 -35.57 1.46
CA VAL A 20 -4.96 -36.44 2.30
C VAL A 20 -4.10 -37.60 2.82
N TYR A 21 -4.24 -37.91 4.10
CA TYR A 21 -3.49 -38.98 4.77
C TYR A 21 -4.44 -40.13 5.13
N LYS A 22 -3.87 -41.31 5.42
CA LYS A 22 -4.61 -42.44 6.00
C LYS A 22 -3.98 -42.82 7.33
N ASP A 23 -4.82 -43.14 8.30
CA ASP A 23 -4.37 -43.67 9.58
C ASP A 23 -4.10 -45.19 9.51
N LYS A 24 -3.77 -45.79 10.66
CA LYS A 24 -3.49 -47.23 10.78
C LYS A 24 -4.71 -48.11 10.47
N ASP A 25 -5.92 -47.57 10.64
CA ASP A 25 -7.20 -48.22 10.34
C ASP A 25 -7.69 -47.93 8.92
N ARG A 26 -6.82 -47.34 8.08
CA ARG A 26 -7.04 -46.94 6.68
C ARG A 26 -8.11 -45.84 6.51
N GLN A 27 -8.49 -45.13 7.56
CA GLN A 27 -9.42 -44.00 7.46
C GLN A 27 -8.69 -42.76 6.94
N LYS A 28 -9.31 -42.07 5.97
CA LYS A 28 -8.77 -40.84 5.38
C LYS A 28 -8.96 -39.66 6.33
N PHE A 29 -7.97 -38.78 6.44
CA PHE A 29 -8.05 -37.55 7.22
C PHE A 29 -7.22 -36.41 6.60
N PHE A 30 -7.55 -35.18 6.99
CA PHE A 30 -6.80 -33.97 6.66
C PHE A 30 -6.03 -33.48 7.91
N GLU A 31 -4.83 -32.96 7.70
CA GLU A 31 -4.07 -32.30 8.75
C GLU A 31 -4.30 -30.79 8.70
N PHE A 32 -4.67 -30.20 9.85
CA PHE A 32 -4.84 -28.76 10.01
C PHE A 32 -4.09 -28.30 11.26
N GLY A 33 -2.86 -27.82 11.06
CA GLY A 33 -1.91 -27.57 12.16
C GLY A 33 -1.61 -28.87 12.92
N ASN A 34 -1.81 -28.87 14.24
CA ASN A 34 -1.60 -30.05 15.10
C ASN A 34 -2.85 -30.94 15.23
N LYS A 35 -3.91 -30.70 14.45
CA LYS A 35 -5.18 -31.45 14.54
C LYS A 35 -5.37 -32.32 13.29
N GLN A 36 -5.82 -33.56 13.51
CA GLN A 36 -6.25 -34.47 12.44
C GLN A 36 -7.77 -34.50 12.39
N ILE A 37 -8.35 -34.22 11.22
CA ILE A 37 -9.80 -34.18 11.02
C ILE A 37 -10.19 -35.31 10.07
N PRO A 38 -11.02 -36.28 10.49
CA PRO A 38 -11.48 -37.37 9.62
C PRO A 38 -12.21 -36.83 8.39
N PHE A 39 -11.99 -37.47 7.24
CA PHE A 39 -12.55 -37.06 5.94
C PHE A 39 -14.07 -36.86 5.98
N VAL A 40 -14.78 -37.77 6.66
CA VAL A 40 -16.25 -37.77 6.81
C VAL A 40 -16.79 -36.60 7.65
N ASN A 41 -15.93 -35.94 8.43
CA ASN A 41 -16.28 -34.83 9.30
C ASN A 41 -15.67 -33.49 8.83
N PHE A 42 -14.86 -33.52 7.76
CA PHE A 42 -14.20 -32.34 7.23
C PHE A 42 -15.20 -31.46 6.46
N LYS A 43 -15.29 -30.18 6.81
CA LYS A 43 -16.18 -29.19 6.14
C LYS A 43 -15.44 -28.39 5.09
N VAL A 44 -16.16 -27.89 4.08
CA VAL A 44 -15.58 -27.05 3.03
C VAL A 44 -15.00 -25.75 3.60
N GLY A 45 -15.62 -25.12 4.59
CA GLY A 45 -15.03 -23.95 5.26
C GLY A 45 -13.68 -24.24 5.95
N GLN A 46 -13.47 -25.46 6.42
CA GLN A 46 -12.17 -25.88 6.98
C GLN A 46 -11.12 -26.07 5.88
N LEU A 47 -11.53 -26.57 4.71
CA LEU A 47 -10.69 -26.61 3.51
C LEU A 47 -10.29 -25.20 3.06
N ALA A 48 -11.24 -24.26 2.99
CA ALA A 48 -10.96 -22.87 2.65
C ALA A 48 -9.90 -22.27 3.58
N ARG A 49 -10.06 -22.46 4.90
CA ARG A 49 -9.07 -22.02 5.89
C ARG A 49 -7.71 -22.70 5.74
N LEU A 50 -7.68 -24.01 5.43
CA LEU A 50 -6.44 -24.77 5.19
C LEU A 50 -5.67 -24.18 4.02
N ILE A 51 -6.35 -23.95 2.90
CA ILE A 51 -5.79 -23.31 1.72
C ILE A 51 -5.31 -21.89 2.05
N SER A 52 -6.10 -21.11 2.79
CA SER A 52 -5.72 -19.75 3.13
C SER A 52 -4.43 -19.65 3.93
N VAL A 53 -4.26 -20.56 4.90
CA VAL A 53 -3.05 -20.63 5.74
C VAL A 53 -1.85 -21.15 4.95
N GLN A 54 -2.04 -22.24 4.18
CA GLN A 54 -0.97 -22.87 3.41
C GLN A 54 -0.42 -21.93 2.33
N GLU A 55 -1.30 -21.24 1.62
CA GLU A 55 -0.95 -20.45 0.44
C GLU A 55 -0.90 -18.94 0.68
N LYS A 56 -1.19 -18.49 1.91
CA LYS A 56 -1.14 -17.09 2.37
C LYS A 56 -2.04 -16.15 1.54
N PHE A 57 -3.30 -16.52 1.35
CA PHE A 57 -4.32 -15.67 0.73
C PHE A 57 -5.72 -15.99 1.26
N GLU A 58 -6.69 -15.10 1.12
CA GLU A 58 -8.07 -15.35 1.59
C GLU A 58 -8.93 -16.00 0.50
N VAL A 59 -9.59 -17.11 0.83
CA VAL A 59 -10.48 -17.84 -0.08
C VAL A 59 -11.92 -17.36 0.11
N SER A 60 -12.49 -16.69 -0.89
CA SER A 60 -13.90 -16.28 -0.88
C SER A 60 -14.83 -17.39 -1.33
N LYS A 61 -14.38 -18.22 -2.28
CA LYS A 61 -15.20 -19.28 -2.88
C LYS A 61 -14.36 -20.47 -3.32
N LEU A 62 -14.92 -21.66 -3.17
CA LEU A 62 -14.34 -22.92 -3.66
C LEU A 62 -15.28 -23.56 -4.69
N TRP A 63 -14.70 -24.07 -5.76
CA TRP A 63 -15.42 -24.81 -6.79
C TRP A 63 -14.85 -26.20 -6.95
N LYS A 64 -15.71 -27.20 -7.06
CA LYS A 64 -15.36 -28.55 -7.49
C LYS A 64 -15.40 -28.60 -9.01
N VAL A 65 -14.30 -28.97 -9.64
CA VAL A 65 -14.16 -29.11 -11.10
C VAL A 65 -13.45 -30.42 -11.43
N ASP A 66 -13.45 -30.80 -12.70
CA ASP A 66 -12.58 -31.85 -13.23
C ASP A 66 -12.17 -31.44 -14.65
N VAL A 67 -11.21 -30.52 -14.74
CA VAL A 67 -10.79 -29.91 -16.01
C VAL A 67 -9.28 -29.72 -16.07
N ASP A 68 -8.74 -29.80 -17.28
CA ASP A 68 -7.36 -29.43 -17.53
C ASP A 68 -7.12 -27.94 -17.21
N LYS A 69 -5.94 -27.63 -16.67
CA LYS A 69 -5.52 -26.27 -16.31
C LYS A 69 -5.70 -25.26 -17.45
N SER A 70 -5.51 -25.67 -18.71
CA SER A 70 -5.62 -24.80 -19.88
C SER A 70 -7.02 -24.21 -20.09
N LYS A 71 -8.07 -24.87 -19.57
CA LYS A 71 -9.47 -24.44 -19.72
C LYS A 71 -9.87 -23.33 -18.74
N LEU A 72 -9.15 -23.17 -17.64
CA LEU A 72 -9.41 -22.14 -16.63
C LEU A 72 -8.55 -20.91 -16.95
N ASN A 73 -9.08 -19.70 -16.79
CA ASN A 73 -8.34 -18.44 -17.00
C ASN A 73 -8.41 -17.55 -15.74
N PRO A 74 -7.42 -16.67 -15.51
CA PRO A 74 -7.43 -15.79 -14.33
C PRO A 74 -8.65 -14.88 -14.20
N GLY A 75 -9.29 -14.55 -15.32
CA GLY A 75 -10.54 -13.80 -15.37
C GLY A 75 -11.78 -14.65 -15.58
N SER A 76 -11.72 -15.98 -15.42
CA SER A 76 -12.92 -16.82 -15.50
C SER A 76 -13.91 -16.42 -14.41
N THR A 77 -15.13 -16.13 -14.81
CA THR A 77 -16.25 -15.82 -13.93
C THR A 77 -16.84 -17.09 -13.32
N ASP A 78 -17.70 -16.93 -12.32
CA ASP A 78 -18.47 -18.02 -11.74
C ASP A 78 -19.29 -18.78 -12.79
N ASP A 79 -19.81 -18.10 -13.81
CA ASP A 79 -20.58 -18.72 -14.89
C ASP A 79 -19.67 -19.50 -15.84
N ASP A 80 -18.48 -19.00 -16.17
CA ASP A 80 -17.48 -19.74 -16.96
C ASP A 80 -17.10 -21.06 -16.27
N ILE A 81 -16.95 -21.05 -14.94
CA ILE A 81 -16.63 -22.25 -14.16
C ILE A 81 -17.80 -23.23 -14.15
N LYS A 82 -19.05 -22.76 -14.08
CA LYS A 82 -20.25 -23.61 -14.21
C LYS A 82 -20.37 -24.23 -15.59
N GLU A 83 -20.08 -23.48 -16.66
CA GLU A 83 -20.10 -23.99 -18.04
C GLU A 83 -19.07 -25.10 -18.26
N LEU A 84 -17.95 -25.05 -17.52
CA LEU A 84 -16.94 -26.11 -17.46
C LEU A 84 -17.35 -27.32 -16.60
N GLY A 85 -18.60 -27.36 -16.11
CA GLY A 85 -19.12 -28.41 -15.23
C GLY A 85 -18.78 -28.23 -13.75
N GLY A 86 -18.33 -27.03 -13.37
CA GLY A 86 -17.98 -26.71 -12.00
C GLY A 86 -19.18 -26.61 -11.06
N VAL A 87 -18.99 -27.08 -9.82
CA VAL A 87 -20.01 -27.06 -8.76
C VAL A 87 -19.50 -26.21 -7.59
N SER A 88 -20.26 -25.17 -7.24
CA SER A 88 -19.96 -24.31 -6.08
C SER A 88 -19.97 -25.14 -4.80
N MET A 89 -18.93 -24.99 -3.99
CA MET A 89 -18.79 -25.70 -2.73
C MET A 89 -19.14 -24.77 -1.57
N GLU A 90 -20.37 -24.93 -1.07
CA GLU A 90 -20.88 -24.17 0.08
C GLU A 90 -20.15 -24.55 1.39
N PHE A 91 -19.74 -23.55 2.18
CA PHE A 91 -18.79 -23.70 3.30
C PHE A 91 -19.34 -24.50 4.49
N GLU A 92 -20.65 -24.47 4.73
CA GLU A 92 -21.29 -25.18 5.84
C GLU A 92 -21.36 -26.69 5.60
N HIS A 93 -21.25 -27.11 4.33
CA HIS A 93 -21.39 -28.50 3.95
C HIS A 93 -20.13 -29.30 4.18
N LYS A 94 -20.32 -30.60 4.41
CA LYS A 94 -19.22 -31.56 4.49
C LYS A 94 -18.54 -31.71 3.13
N PHE A 95 -17.22 -31.84 3.14
CA PHE A 95 -16.40 -32.06 1.95
C PHE A 95 -16.82 -33.33 1.19
N GLU A 96 -17.25 -34.38 1.90
CA GLU A 96 -17.73 -35.65 1.33
C GLU A 96 -18.95 -35.50 0.40
N ARG A 97 -19.67 -34.38 0.48
CA ARG A 97 -20.77 -34.03 -0.44
C ARG A 97 -20.26 -33.83 -1.88
N TYR A 98 -19.02 -33.37 -2.04
CA TYR A 98 -18.44 -33.00 -3.35
C TYR A 98 -17.43 -34.03 -3.85
N PHE A 99 -16.68 -34.63 -2.94
CA PHE A 99 -15.67 -35.65 -3.24
C PHE A 99 -15.90 -36.88 -2.37
N LYS A 100 -16.10 -38.05 -2.98
CA LYS A 100 -16.22 -39.31 -2.24
C LYS A 100 -14.84 -39.78 -1.80
N ALA A 101 -14.78 -40.51 -0.68
CA ALA A 101 -13.55 -41.06 -0.15
C ALA A 101 -12.82 -41.99 -1.14
N ASP A 102 -13.54 -42.66 -2.04
CA ASP A 102 -12.97 -43.58 -3.03
C ASP A 102 -12.85 -42.97 -4.43
N CYS A 103 -12.81 -41.63 -4.54
CA CYS A 103 -12.67 -40.95 -5.83
C CYS A 103 -11.25 -41.15 -6.39
N GLU A 104 -11.15 -41.66 -7.63
CA GLU A 104 -9.91 -41.64 -8.40
C GLU A 104 -9.68 -40.21 -8.91
N LEU A 105 -8.54 -39.62 -8.56
CA LEU A 105 -8.16 -38.26 -8.94
C LEU A 105 -7.10 -38.35 -10.04
N MET A 106 -7.37 -37.72 -11.19
CA MET A 106 -6.43 -37.64 -12.32
C MET A 106 -5.57 -36.37 -12.22
N ASP A 107 -4.68 -36.11 -13.18
CA ASP A 107 -3.81 -34.92 -13.16
C ASP A 107 -4.55 -33.57 -13.42
N ASN A 108 -5.87 -33.61 -13.54
CA ASN A 108 -6.71 -32.43 -13.73
C ASN A 108 -6.76 -31.53 -12.48
N ILE A 109 -7.25 -30.30 -12.66
CA ILE A 109 -7.63 -29.44 -11.54
C ILE A 109 -8.94 -29.98 -10.97
N HIS A 110 -8.96 -30.17 -9.65
CA HIS A 110 -10.13 -30.66 -8.92
C HIS A 110 -10.83 -29.54 -8.17
N ILE A 111 -10.06 -28.55 -7.70
CA ILE A 111 -10.58 -27.47 -6.86
C ILE A 111 -10.10 -26.13 -7.41
N VAL A 112 -11.01 -25.18 -7.62
CA VAL A 112 -10.65 -23.79 -7.93
C VAL A 112 -10.91 -22.94 -6.69
N ALA A 113 -9.88 -22.24 -6.22
CA ALA A 113 -9.95 -21.27 -5.15
C ALA A 113 -10.02 -19.85 -5.72
N VAL A 114 -11.14 -19.18 -5.46
CA VAL A 114 -11.38 -17.79 -5.81
C VAL A 114 -10.97 -16.93 -4.61
N VAL A 115 -10.27 -15.84 -4.89
CA VAL A 115 -9.84 -14.87 -3.87
C VAL A 115 -10.88 -13.77 -3.81
N GLU A 116 -11.17 -13.26 -2.62
CA GLU A 116 -11.94 -12.02 -2.49
C GLU A 116 -11.10 -10.87 -3.07
N THR A 117 -11.45 -10.40 -4.26
CA THR A 117 -11.07 -9.05 -4.63
C THR A 117 -11.98 -8.13 -3.84
N THR A 118 -11.41 -7.24 -3.03
CA THR A 118 -12.14 -6.11 -2.44
C THR A 118 -12.54 -5.13 -3.55
N THR A 119 -13.46 -5.59 -4.38
CA THR A 119 -14.21 -4.83 -5.36
C THR A 119 -15.66 -5.09 -5.01
N THR A 120 -16.19 -4.26 -4.13
CA THR A 120 -17.62 -4.13 -3.88
C THR A 120 -18.29 -3.94 -5.25
N GLU A 121 -19.04 -4.95 -5.70
CA GLU A 121 -19.82 -4.91 -6.92
C GLU A 121 -20.96 -3.90 -6.78
N LEU A 122 -20.74 -2.65 -7.19
CA LEU A 122 -21.81 -1.85 -7.77
C LEU A 122 -22.09 -2.42 -9.16
N GLY A 123 -23.17 -3.18 -9.28
CA GLY A 123 -23.61 -3.80 -10.51
C GLY A 123 -23.73 -2.79 -11.66
N ARG A 124 -22.76 -2.77 -12.56
CA ARG A 124 -22.93 -2.25 -13.92
C ARG A 124 -23.25 -3.43 -14.84
N LYS A 125 -24.55 -3.63 -15.09
CA LYS A 125 -25.02 -4.30 -16.32
C LYS A 125 -24.44 -3.55 -17.52
N ARG A 126 -23.33 -4.01 -18.08
CA ARG A 126 -22.94 -3.65 -19.45
C ARG A 126 -23.87 -4.42 -20.38
N ARG A 127 -24.68 -3.69 -21.16
CA ARG A 127 -25.41 -4.27 -22.28
C ARG A 127 -24.37 -4.76 -23.30
N ASN A 128 -24.49 -6.02 -23.69
CA ASN A 128 -23.74 -6.65 -24.77
C ASN A 128 -24.04 -5.94 -26.09
N THR A 129 -23.20 -4.98 -26.48
CA THR A 129 -23.01 -4.55 -27.87
C THR A 129 -21.74 -3.72 -27.96
N GLU A 130 -20.58 -4.37 -27.91
CA GLU A 130 -19.39 -3.81 -28.55
C GLU A 130 -18.75 -4.91 -29.40
N VAL A 131 -18.75 -4.66 -30.70
CA VAL A 131 -18.01 -5.41 -31.70
C VAL A 131 -16.52 -5.17 -31.44
N GLU A 132 -15.76 -6.25 -31.23
CA GLU A 132 -14.31 -6.20 -31.14
C GLU A 132 -13.73 -5.43 -32.32
N THR A 133 -13.14 -4.27 -32.02
CA THR A 133 -12.30 -3.53 -32.96
C THR A 133 -10.87 -3.58 -32.44
N THR A 134 -10.11 -4.52 -32.99
CA THR A 134 -8.64 -4.57 -33.12
C THR A 134 -7.80 -3.71 -32.15
N SER A 135 -7.31 -4.36 -31.09
CA SER A 135 -5.94 -4.31 -30.55
C SER A 135 -5.20 -2.97 -30.43
N ARG A 136 -5.71 -2.02 -29.63
CA ARG A 136 -4.84 -1.11 -28.87
C ARG A 136 -4.71 -1.69 -27.46
N LYS A 137 -3.48 -1.92 -26.97
CA LYS A 137 -3.27 -2.25 -25.55
C LYS A 137 -3.90 -1.11 -24.74
N ARG A 138 -4.96 -1.42 -23.99
CA ARG A 138 -5.64 -0.46 -23.13
C ARG A 138 -4.64 0.02 -22.09
N ARG A 139 -4.59 1.34 -21.84
CA ARG A 139 -3.75 1.88 -20.76
C ARG A 139 -4.27 1.38 -19.41
N GLU A 140 -3.36 1.08 -18.49
CA GLU A 140 -3.69 0.61 -17.14
C GLU A 140 -3.20 1.57 -16.05
N TRP A 141 -3.78 1.45 -14.85
CA TRP A 141 -3.27 2.13 -13.67
C TRP A 141 -2.09 1.35 -13.10
N ALA A 142 -0.91 1.97 -13.12
CA ALA A 142 0.28 1.41 -12.49
C ALA A 142 0.35 1.86 -11.03
N VAL A 143 0.30 0.90 -10.11
CA VAL A 143 0.48 1.12 -8.67
C VAL A 143 1.79 0.49 -8.20
N ASN A 144 2.48 1.16 -7.27
CA ASN A 144 3.62 0.63 -6.51
C ASN A 144 4.85 0.18 -7.32
N SER A 145 5.08 0.74 -8.52
CA SER A 145 6.28 0.46 -9.31
C SER A 145 6.79 1.69 -10.06
N THR A 146 8.09 1.69 -10.38
CA THR A 146 8.70 2.71 -11.23
C THR A 146 8.18 2.58 -12.65
N ILE A 147 7.63 3.67 -13.19
CA ILE A 147 7.16 3.72 -14.58
C ILE A 147 8.36 4.03 -15.47
N ASN A 148 9.03 2.98 -15.96
CA ASN A 148 10.14 3.13 -16.89
C ASN A 148 9.64 3.51 -18.30
N ASN A 149 10.56 3.98 -19.15
CA ASN A 149 10.22 4.43 -20.50
C ASN A 149 9.51 3.38 -21.38
N GLU A 150 9.74 2.08 -21.16
CA GLU A 150 9.15 1.00 -21.94
C GLU A 150 7.65 0.83 -21.69
N VAL A 151 7.20 1.10 -20.46
CA VAL A 151 5.79 0.90 -20.04
C VAL A 151 4.96 2.17 -20.04
N ARG A 152 5.58 3.35 -20.24
CA ARG A 152 4.87 4.65 -20.23
C ARG A 152 3.70 4.71 -21.20
N GLY A 153 3.86 4.15 -22.40
CA GLY A 153 2.80 4.15 -23.42
C GLY A 153 1.60 3.25 -23.09
N SER A 154 1.72 2.37 -22.10
CA SER A 154 0.68 1.44 -21.67
C SER A 154 0.05 1.79 -20.32
N VAL A 155 0.37 2.94 -19.72
CA VAL A 155 -0.16 3.32 -18.41
C VAL A 155 -0.65 4.77 -18.41
N TYR A 156 -1.56 5.10 -17.49
CA TYR A 156 -1.90 6.50 -17.23
C TYR A 156 -0.72 7.18 -16.53
N PHE A 157 -0.14 8.19 -17.18
CA PHE A 157 1.17 8.72 -16.81
C PHE A 157 1.20 10.25 -16.89
N VAL A 158 1.72 10.88 -15.84
CA VAL A 158 2.06 12.30 -15.84
C VAL A 158 3.54 12.44 -16.13
N ASP A 159 3.88 13.06 -17.25
CA ASP A 159 5.27 13.30 -17.62
C ASP A 159 5.93 14.29 -16.64
N PRO A 160 6.98 13.87 -15.89
CA PRO A 160 7.64 14.74 -14.94
C PRO A 160 8.61 15.74 -15.59
N THR A 161 8.84 15.68 -16.91
CA THR A 161 9.90 16.42 -17.63
C THR A 161 9.87 17.92 -17.34
N GLU A 162 8.72 18.58 -17.51
CA GLU A 162 8.62 20.02 -17.24
C GLU A 162 8.98 20.38 -15.79
N ALA A 163 8.54 19.56 -14.83
CA ALA A 163 8.80 19.78 -13.41
C ALA A 163 10.21 19.32 -12.97
N SER A 164 10.95 18.62 -13.84
CA SER A 164 12.31 18.12 -13.55
C SER A 164 13.40 19.14 -13.88
N GLY A 165 13.09 20.23 -14.60
CA GLY A 165 14.05 21.27 -14.96
C GLY A 165 14.99 21.72 -13.82
N PRO A 166 14.49 21.99 -12.59
CA PRO A 166 15.36 22.35 -11.47
C PRO A 166 16.30 21.22 -11.04
N LEU A 167 15.85 19.95 -11.04
CA LEU A 167 16.70 18.79 -10.74
C LEU A 167 17.84 18.67 -11.76
N PHE A 168 17.52 18.78 -13.05
CA PHE A 168 18.52 18.77 -14.11
C PHE A 168 19.55 19.89 -13.95
N ASN A 169 19.10 21.11 -13.66
CA ASN A 169 19.99 22.24 -13.43
C ASN A 169 20.94 22.01 -12.25
N MET A 170 20.47 21.39 -11.16
CA MET A 170 21.32 21.01 -10.03
C MET A 170 22.38 19.98 -10.44
N ILE A 171 21.98 18.93 -11.18
CA ILE A 171 22.88 17.88 -11.65
C ILE A 171 23.93 18.45 -12.62
N LYS A 172 23.53 19.28 -13.58
CA LYS A 172 24.44 19.92 -14.54
C LYS A 172 25.44 20.87 -13.87
N LYS A 173 25.06 21.50 -12.74
CA LYS A 173 25.99 22.25 -11.87
C LYS A 173 26.90 21.36 -11.00
N GLY A 174 26.76 20.05 -11.09
CA GLY A 174 27.51 19.06 -10.30
C GLY A 174 27.06 19.01 -8.84
N VAL A 175 25.88 19.51 -8.49
CA VAL A 175 25.40 19.51 -7.09
C VAL A 175 25.10 18.07 -6.68
N PHE A 176 25.61 17.63 -5.53
CA PHE A 176 25.20 16.35 -4.94
C PHE A 176 23.83 16.56 -4.30
N VAL A 177 22.77 16.02 -4.90
CA VAL A 177 21.37 16.34 -4.60
C VAL A 177 20.81 15.35 -3.59
N ALA A 178 20.00 15.83 -2.64
CA ALA A 178 19.07 15.01 -1.88
C ALA A 178 17.67 15.15 -2.51
N LEU A 179 17.22 14.11 -3.22
CA LEU A 179 15.89 14.00 -3.82
C LEU A 179 14.94 13.30 -2.84
N TYR A 180 14.01 14.04 -2.24
CA TYR A 180 13.11 13.50 -1.24
C TYR A 180 11.63 13.67 -1.59
N GLY A 181 10.78 12.80 -1.06
CA GLY A 181 9.33 12.85 -1.26
C GLY A 181 8.64 11.62 -0.67
N ALA A 182 7.32 11.68 -0.53
CA ALA A 182 6.52 10.58 0.02
C ALA A 182 6.79 9.25 -0.71
N ARG A 183 6.58 8.11 -0.03
CA ARG A 183 6.59 6.80 -0.69
C ARG A 183 5.54 6.80 -1.82
N ALA A 184 5.83 6.11 -2.91
CA ALA A 184 5.01 6.10 -4.13
C ALA A 184 4.76 7.46 -4.82
N SER A 185 5.45 8.55 -4.43
CA SER A 185 5.30 9.87 -5.10
C SER A 185 5.91 9.96 -6.52
N GLY A 186 6.45 8.87 -7.07
CA GLY A 186 7.07 8.87 -8.41
C GLY A 186 8.52 9.36 -8.46
N LYS A 187 9.27 9.33 -7.34
CA LYS A 187 10.69 9.73 -7.29
C LYS A 187 11.56 8.95 -8.29
N SER A 188 11.48 7.63 -8.25
CA SER A 188 12.28 6.75 -9.11
C SER A 188 11.86 6.89 -10.58
N THR A 189 10.57 7.12 -10.86
CA THR A 189 10.05 7.46 -12.20
C THR A 189 10.63 8.79 -12.73
N ARG A 190 10.74 9.81 -11.87
CA ARG A 190 11.40 11.07 -12.23
C ARG A 190 12.88 10.87 -12.54
N VAL A 191 13.56 10.02 -11.78
CA VAL A 191 14.98 9.70 -11.98
C VAL A 191 15.21 8.94 -13.28
N ASP A 192 14.36 7.96 -13.61
CA ASP A 192 14.38 7.26 -14.90
C ASP A 192 14.33 8.26 -16.06
N GLN A 193 13.42 9.23 -16.02
CA GLN A 193 13.37 10.29 -17.02
C GLN A 193 14.61 11.16 -17.01
N ALA A 194 15.15 11.45 -15.83
CA ALA A 194 16.36 12.25 -15.72
C ALA A 194 17.58 11.57 -16.34
N MET A 195 17.69 10.25 -16.18
CA MET A 195 18.78 9.47 -16.77
C MET A 195 18.73 9.54 -18.30
N ILE A 196 17.55 9.40 -18.91
CA ILE A 196 17.38 9.47 -20.38
C ILE A 196 17.88 10.81 -20.95
N GLU A 197 17.49 11.92 -20.33
CA GLU A 197 17.92 13.25 -20.78
C GLU A 197 19.43 13.45 -20.57
N LEU A 198 19.98 13.06 -19.42
CA LEU A 198 21.41 13.19 -19.13
C LEU A 198 22.28 12.32 -20.06
N GLU A 199 21.83 11.10 -20.36
CA GLU A 199 22.52 10.22 -21.31
C GLU A 199 22.52 10.80 -22.73
N SER A 200 21.43 11.46 -23.14
CA SER A 200 21.36 12.17 -24.42
C SER A 200 22.35 13.34 -24.51
N GLU A 201 22.75 13.91 -23.37
CA GLU A 201 23.78 14.96 -23.26
C GLU A 201 25.21 14.40 -23.06
N GLY A 202 25.37 13.08 -23.05
CA GLY A 202 26.68 12.41 -23.00
C GLY A 202 27.20 12.08 -21.59
N TYR A 203 26.37 12.27 -20.55
CA TYR A 203 26.69 11.76 -19.21
C TYR A 203 26.56 10.24 -19.15
N VAL A 204 27.33 9.60 -18.27
CA VAL A 204 27.10 8.21 -17.90
C VAL A 204 26.28 8.17 -16.63
N CYS A 205 25.05 7.68 -16.72
CA CYS A 205 24.18 7.50 -15.56
C CYS A 205 24.38 6.11 -14.96
N ILE A 206 24.62 6.04 -13.66
CA ILE A 206 24.70 4.78 -12.92
C ILE A 206 23.63 4.83 -11.84
N TYR A 207 22.73 3.86 -11.87
CA TYR A 207 21.67 3.70 -10.89
C TYR A 207 21.97 2.52 -9.98
N ILE A 208 21.91 2.72 -8.66
CA ILE A 208 21.94 1.65 -7.67
C ILE A 208 20.80 1.87 -6.67
N SER A 209 20.18 0.78 -6.22
CA SER A 209 19.24 0.80 -5.10
C SER A 209 19.87 0.09 -3.91
N PHE A 210 19.67 0.64 -2.72
CA PHE A 210 20.07 0.00 -1.47
C PHE A 210 19.09 -1.06 -0.99
N GLU A 211 17.96 -1.21 -1.67
CA GLU A 211 17.05 -2.33 -1.45
C GLU A 211 17.79 -3.67 -1.63
N GLY A 212 17.75 -4.50 -0.59
CA GLY A 212 18.45 -5.80 -0.55
C GLY A 212 19.98 -5.70 -0.46
N VAL A 213 20.55 -4.55 -0.10
CA VAL A 213 21.98 -4.44 0.27
C VAL A 213 22.18 -4.98 1.67
N ASN A 214 23.12 -5.91 1.86
CA ASN A 214 23.44 -6.43 3.18
C ASN A 214 24.26 -5.41 3.99
N MET A 215 23.80 -5.08 5.20
CA MET A 215 24.39 -4.06 6.08
C MET A 215 25.01 -4.63 7.37
N ASP A 216 25.42 -5.90 7.38
CA ASP A 216 25.97 -6.57 8.56
C ASP A 216 27.36 -6.02 8.93
N THR A 217 28.29 -6.02 7.95
CA THR A 217 29.67 -5.56 8.11
C THR A 217 30.08 -4.66 6.96
N LYS A 218 31.13 -3.85 7.14
CA LYS A 218 31.63 -2.94 6.09
C LYS A 218 32.03 -3.69 4.82
N ASP A 219 32.69 -4.83 4.96
CA ASP A 219 33.19 -5.61 3.82
C ASP A 219 32.04 -6.22 3.02
N ILE A 220 31.02 -6.74 3.72
CA ILE A 220 29.82 -7.29 3.09
C ILE A 220 29.01 -6.17 2.43
N PHE A 221 28.86 -5.03 3.08
CA PHE A 221 28.20 -3.84 2.53
C PHE A 221 28.83 -3.40 1.21
N TRP A 222 30.14 -3.16 1.19
CA TRP A 222 30.81 -2.71 -0.04
C TRP A 222 30.82 -3.78 -1.13
N SER A 223 30.93 -5.06 -0.77
CA SER A 223 30.81 -6.16 -1.74
C SER A 223 29.39 -6.26 -2.34
N SER A 224 28.35 -5.97 -1.54
CA SER A 224 26.96 -5.92 -1.99
C SER A 224 26.73 -4.73 -2.92
N ILE A 225 27.26 -3.54 -2.58
CA ILE A 225 27.29 -2.37 -3.49
C ILE A 225 28.02 -2.70 -4.79
N GLY A 226 29.18 -3.34 -4.72
CA GLY A 226 29.94 -3.78 -5.89
C GLY A 226 29.16 -4.74 -6.78
N THR A 227 28.36 -5.62 -6.19
CA THR A 227 27.46 -6.52 -6.91
C THR A 227 26.35 -5.74 -7.62
N LYS A 228 25.70 -4.78 -6.95
CA LYS A 228 24.68 -3.90 -7.57
C LYS A 228 25.26 -3.08 -8.73
N LEU A 229 26.49 -2.55 -8.58
CA LEU A 229 27.19 -1.85 -9.66
C LEU A 229 27.48 -2.75 -10.85
N ALA A 230 27.93 -3.99 -10.62
CA ALA A 230 28.18 -4.95 -11.70
C ALA A 230 26.90 -5.35 -12.44
N ILE A 231 25.75 -5.41 -11.76
CA ILE A 231 24.44 -5.71 -12.36
C ILE A 231 23.92 -4.53 -13.18
N ASN A 232 23.94 -3.32 -12.61
CA ASN A 232 23.31 -2.15 -13.22
C ASN A 232 24.21 -1.41 -14.22
N ALA A 233 25.52 -1.61 -14.13
CA ALA A 233 26.52 -0.97 -15.00
C ALA A 233 27.62 -1.97 -15.44
N PRO A 234 27.28 -3.13 -16.04
CA PRO A 234 28.22 -4.21 -16.35
C PRO A 234 29.32 -3.82 -17.33
N LYS A 235 29.11 -2.76 -18.12
CA LYS A 235 30.11 -2.17 -19.02
C LYS A 235 31.29 -1.56 -18.24
N TYR A 236 31.06 -1.13 -17.01
CA TYR A 236 32.02 -0.37 -16.20
C TYR A 236 32.50 -1.14 -14.96
N PHE A 237 31.70 -2.10 -14.48
CA PHE A 237 31.99 -2.86 -13.26
C PHE A 237 31.88 -4.36 -13.52
N LYS A 238 32.88 -5.11 -13.07
CA LYS A 238 32.81 -6.58 -12.98
C LYS A 238 32.53 -6.99 -11.54
N LEU A 239 32.00 -8.21 -11.39
CA LEU A 239 31.78 -8.81 -10.07
C LEU A 239 33.10 -8.82 -9.28
N ASN A 240 33.02 -8.56 -7.97
CA ASN A 240 34.14 -8.54 -7.03
C ASN A 240 35.20 -7.44 -7.24
N GLU A 241 34.95 -6.44 -8.08
CA GLU A 241 35.89 -5.32 -8.26
C GLU A 241 35.80 -4.22 -7.18
N VAL A 242 34.66 -4.12 -6.51
CA VAL A 242 34.43 -3.15 -5.44
C VAL A 242 34.09 -3.94 -4.17
N LYS A 243 35.01 -3.92 -3.19
CA LYS A 243 34.86 -4.60 -1.90
C LYS A 243 35.10 -3.68 -0.71
N SER A 244 35.49 -2.44 -0.98
CA SER A 244 35.75 -1.41 0.02
C SER A 244 35.41 -0.01 -0.51
N ALA A 245 35.40 0.97 0.39
CA ALA A 245 35.27 2.38 0.04
C ALA A 245 36.40 2.85 -0.89
N ASP A 246 37.62 2.35 -0.69
CA ASP A 246 38.79 2.71 -1.49
C ASP A 246 38.70 2.13 -2.90
N ASP A 247 38.25 0.88 -3.04
CA ASP A 247 38.01 0.28 -4.37
C ASP A 247 36.94 1.06 -5.13
N PHE A 248 35.86 1.45 -4.44
CA PHE A 248 34.80 2.27 -5.01
C PHE A 248 35.36 3.60 -5.52
N MET A 249 36.12 4.33 -4.69
CA MET A 249 36.73 5.60 -5.09
C MET A 249 37.74 5.41 -6.24
N LEU A 250 38.56 4.36 -6.20
CA LEU A 250 39.55 4.07 -7.23
C LEU A 250 38.90 3.77 -8.58
N LYS A 251 37.80 3.02 -8.60
CA LYS A 251 37.04 2.74 -9.83
C LYS A 251 36.44 3.98 -10.46
N PHE A 252 36.17 5.02 -9.68
CA PHE A 252 35.69 6.30 -10.16
C PHE A 252 36.80 7.33 -10.40
N ARG A 253 38.07 6.95 -10.48
CA ARG A 253 39.17 7.88 -10.79
C ARG A 253 38.99 8.50 -12.18
N LYS A 254 39.14 9.82 -12.30
CA LYS A 254 38.82 10.59 -13.52
C LYS A 254 39.50 10.06 -14.79
N ASN A 255 40.76 9.63 -14.69
CA ASN A 255 41.55 9.16 -15.84
C ASN A 255 41.02 7.87 -16.47
N ASP A 256 40.20 7.10 -15.75
CA ASP A 256 39.64 5.84 -16.25
C ASP A 256 38.30 6.04 -16.99
N TRP A 257 37.80 7.29 -17.04
CA TRP A 257 36.50 7.65 -17.61
C TRP A 257 36.63 8.74 -18.66
N LYS A 258 35.99 8.53 -19.81
CA LYS A 258 35.93 9.53 -20.90
C LYS A 258 34.84 10.58 -20.70
N SER A 259 33.79 10.21 -19.98
CA SER A 259 32.61 11.04 -19.73
C SER A 259 32.41 11.26 -18.23
N ASP A 260 31.71 12.33 -17.89
CA ASP A 260 31.26 12.57 -16.52
C ASP A 260 30.17 11.59 -16.11
N VAL A 261 30.22 11.16 -14.86
CA VAL A 261 29.30 10.18 -14.26
C VAL A 261 28.30 10.88 -13.35
N VAL A 262 27.03 10.50 -13.46
CA VAL A 262 25.98 10.86 -12.50
C VAL A 262 25.54 9.59 -11.76
N LEU A 263 25.74 9.58 -10.43
CA LEU A 263 25.42 8.43 -9.59
C LEU A 263 24.08 8.62 -8.87
N PHE A 264 23.08 7.83 -9.23
CA PHE A 264 21.78 7.77 -8.58
C PHE A 264 21.75 6.64 -7.55
N ILE A 265 21.30 6.96 -6.35
CA ILE A 265 21.33 6.06 -5.19
C ILE A 265 19.93 6.04 -4.58
N ASP A 266 19.15 5.02 -4.93
CA ASP A 266 17.79 4.85 -4.42
C ASP A 266 17.75 4.10 -3.09
N GLU A 267 16.66 4.33 -2.36
CA GLU A 267 16.46 3.84 -0.99
C GLU A 267 17.58 4.21 -0.02
N CYS A 268 18.13 5.44 -0.13
CA CYS A 268 19.21 5.91 0.75
C CYS A 268 18.84 5.91 2.24
N ASP A 269 17.56 5.92 2.59
CA ASP A 269 17.08 5.84 3.98
C ASP A 269 17.35 4.48 4.64
N THR A 270 17.54 3.41 3.88
CA THR A 270 17.97 2.11 4.42
C THR A 270 19.27 2.20 5.21
N LEU A 271 20.12 3.19 4.94
CA LEU A 271 21.33 3.44 5.74
C LEU A 271 21.06 3.74 7.22
N PHE A 272 19.85 4.13 7.60
CA PHE A 272 19.48 4.29 9.02
C PHE A 272 19.53 2.95 9.78
N GLU A 273 19.37 1.83 9.09
CA GLU A 273 19.46 0.48 9.65
C GLU A 273 20.93 0.05 9.86
N ALA A 274 21.87 0.72 9.17
CA ALA A 274 23.28 0.38 9.24
C ALA A 274 23.97 0.93 10.50
N ASN A 275 24.94 0.16 11.01
CA ASN A 275 25.82 0.63 12.07
C ASN A 275 26.61 1.89 11.64
N ASP A 276 27.06 2.70 12.60
CA ASP A 276 27.74 3.97 12.31
C ASP A 276 29.02 3.77 11.47
N GLY A 277 29.69 2.64 11.64
CA GLY A 277 30.87 2.29 10.85
C GLY A 277 30.59 2.24 9.35
N ILE A 278 29.45 1.65 8.95
CA ILE A 278 29.00 1.58 7.56
C ILE A 278 28.57 2.95 7.07
N ARG A 279 27.71 3.65 7.83
CA ARG A 279 27.25 5.02 7.49
C ARG A 279 28.42 5.97 7.28
N SER A 280 29.35 6.01 8.22
CA SER A 280 30.57 6.81 8.15
C SER A 280 31.45 6.42 6.95
N SER A 281 31.55 5.13 6.62
CA SER A 281 32.34 4.66 5.48
C SER A 281 31.74 5.12 4.15
N PHE A 282 30.44 4.92 3.95
CA PHE A 282 29.77 5.28 2.71
C PHE A 282 29.69 6.79 2.52
N LEU A 283 29.16 7.52 3.51
CA LEU A 283 29.06 8.99 3.46
C LEU A 283 30.44 9.64 3.33
N GLY A 284 31.47 9.03 3.93
CA GLY A 284 32.86 9.48 3.82
C GLY A 284 33.39 9.37 2.39
N ALA A 285 33.15 8.24 1.71
CA ALA A 285 33.52 8.05 0.32
C ALA A 285 32.85 9.09 -0.60
N ILE A 286 31.54 9.28 -0.48
CA ILE A 286 30.79 10.27 -1.25
C ILE A 286 31.31 11.70 -0.97
N ARG A 287 31.58 12.04 0.30
CA ARG A 287 32.12 13.35 0.69
C ARG A 287 33.50 13.60 0.10
N ASN A 288 34.38 12.59 0.11
CA ASN A 288 35.72 12.68 -0.44
C ASN A 288 35.69 12.99 -1.95
N ILE A 289 34.82 12.28 -2.67
CA ILE A 289 34.58 12.51 -4.10
C ILE A 289 34.06 13.92 -4.34
N LYS A 290 33.03 14.36 -3.60
CA LYS A 290 32.45 15.71 -3.71
C LYS A 290 33.48 16.82 -3.46
N ASN A 291 34.36 16.65 -2.48
CA ASN A 291 35.37 17.65 -2.14
C ASN A 291 36.55 17.66 -3.12
N SER A 292 36.77 16.56 -3.84
CA SER A 292 37.91 16.35 -4.73
C SER A 292 37.49 16.08 -6.17
N LYS A 293 36.41 16.71 -6.66
CA LYS A 293 35.78 16.45 -7.96
C LYS A 293 36.73 16.34 -9.15
N ARG A 294 37.83 17.10 -9.15
CA ARG A 294 38.82 17.08 -10.24
C ARG A 294 39.50 15.71 -10.42
N ASN A 295 39.54 14.89 -9.36
CA ASN A 295 40.21 13.60 -9.35
C ASN A 295 39.27 12.43 -9.67
N TYR A 296 37.96 12.67 -9.71
CA TYR A 296 36.94 11.62 -9.86
C TYR A 296 36.02 11.89 -11.05
N ALA A 297 35.52 10.83 -11.66
CA ALA A 297 34.57 10.87 -12.77
C ALA A 297 33.15 11.21 -12.34
N ILE A 298 32.80 10.97 -11.07
CA ILE A 298 31.48 11.35 -10.51
C ILE A 298 31.40 12.87 -10.46
N TRP A 299 30.67 13.42 -11.43
CA TRP A 299 30.36 14.83 -11.53
C TRP A 299 29.28 15.25 -10.53
N SER A 300 28.26 14.42 -10.41
CA SER A 300 27.09 14.62 -9.55
C SER A 300 26.61 13.30 -8.97
N SER A 301 25.87 13.38 -7.86
CA SER A 301 25.18 12.23 -7.28
C SER A 301 23.83 12.65 -6.70
N VAL A 302 22.83 11.78 -6.83
CA VAL A 302 21.48 12.00 -6.32
C VAL A 302 21.13 10.90 -5.33
N ALA A 303 21.04 11.26 -4.05
CA ALA A 303 20.47 10.38 -3.02
C ALA A 303 18.95 10.49 -3.05
N ILE A 304 18.25 9.36 -3.15
CA ILE A 304 16.80 9.30 -3.31
C ILE A 304 16.20 8.57 -2.10
N GLY A 305 15.10 9.11 -1.58
CA GLY A 305 14.43 8.50 -0.43
C GLY A 305 13.28 9.35 0.11
N PRO A 306 12.69 8.96 1.25
CA PRO A 306 11.73 9.78 1.98
C PRO A 306 12.40 10.98 2.66
N LEU A 307 11.60 11.83 3.32
CA LEU A 307 12.09 13.04 4.02
C LEU A 307 13.23 12.78 5.00
N SER A 308 13.31 11.56 5.57
CA SER A 308 14.33 11.18 6.54
C SER A 308 15.76 11.32 6.02
N ILE A 309 16.00 11.18 4.70
CA ILE A 309 17.37 11.26 4.14
C ILE A 309 18.04 12.62 4.36
N LEU A 310 17.26 13.68 4.60
CA LEU A 310 17.81 15.01 4.92
C LEU A 310 18.52 15.04 6.28
N PHE A 311 18.17 14.10 7.15
CA PHE A 311 18.75 13.94 8.49
C PHE A 311 19.80 12.82 8.54
N LEU A 312 20.11 12.19 7.41
CA LEU A 312 21.08 11.11 7.34
C LEU A 312 22.49 11.63 7.64
N ARG A 313 23.03 11.19 8.78
CA ARG A 313 24.35 11.58 9.32
C ARG A 313 25.03 10.37 9.95
N SER A 314 26.30 10.53 10.29
CA SER A 314 27.07 9.58 11.11
C SER A 314 27.83 10.34 12.20
N ASP A 315 28.31 9.65 13.22
CA ASP A 315 29.03 10.25 14.36
C ASP A 315 30.30 10.99 13.89
N LYS A 316 30.92 10.50 12.81
CA LYS A 316 32.10 11.12 12.18
C LYS A 316 31.75 12.15 11.11
N ILE A 317 30.52 12.14 10.61
CA ILE A 317 30.07 12.98 9.49
C ILE A 317 28.77 13.68 9.89
N ASN A 318 28.95 14.81 10.56
CA ASN A 318 27.84 15.63 11.06
C ASN A 318 27.16 16.48 9.97
N VAL A 319 27.75 16.55 8.78
CA VAL A 319 27.22 17.29 7.62
C VAL A 319 27.08 16.33 6.45
N SER A 320 25.86 16.18 5.94
CA SER A 320 25.57 15.29 4.81
C SER A 320 26.39 15.68 3.57
N PRO A 321 26.94 14.70 2.82
CA PRO A 321 27.57 15.00 1.53
C PRO A 321 26.56 15.46 0.48
N PHE A 322 25.26 15.21 0.68
CA PHE A 322 24.20 15.70 -0.19
C PHE A 322 23.76 17.10 0.25
N ASN A 323 23.37 17.96 -0.70
CA ASN A 323 22.98 19.33 -0.45
C ASN A 323 21.62 19.36 0.26
N VAL A 324 21.64 19.30 1.59
CA VAL A 324 20.45 19.32 2.44
C VAL A 324 19.93 20.73 2.73
N ASN A 325 20.71 21.77 2.39
CA ASN A 325 20.26 23.17 2.50
C ASN A 325 19.34 23.54 1.33
N GLU A 326 19.62 23.01 0.14
CA GLU A 326 18.79 23.14 -1.05
C GLU A 326 18.46 21.74 -1.62
N PRO A 327 17.64 20.94 -0.92
CA PRO A 327 17.24 19.63 -1.40
C PRO A 327 16.18 19.77 -2.51
N PHE A 328 16.04 18.75 -3.35
CA PHE A 328 14.96 18.70 -4.32
C PHE A 328 13.77 17.94 -3.72
N ARG A 329 12.66 18.64 -3.47
CA ARG A 329 11.39 18.03 -3.09
C ARG A 329 10.68 17.53 -4.34
N ASN A 330 10.42 16.23 -4.41
CA ASN A 330 9.58 15.67 -5.44
C ASN A 330 8.14 16.22 -5.27
N PRO A 331 7.60 16.95 -6.26
CA PRO A 331 6.26 17.53 -6.15
C PRO A 331 5.19 16.43 -6.19
N ASN A 332 4.09 16.67 -5.49
CA ASN A 332 2.86 15.89 -5.66
C ASN A 332 2.18 16.27 -6.98
N PHE A 333 1.23 15.46 -7.45
CA PHE A 333 0.39 15.85 -8.57
C PHE A 333 -0.42 17.11 -8.24
N THR A 334 -0.50 17.99 -9.22
CA THR A 334 -1.44 19.11 -9.22
C THR A 334 -2.85 18.62 -9.53
N LEU A 335 -3.87 19.40 -9.15
CA LEU A 335 -5.26 19.10 -9.50
C LEU A 335 -5.42 18.88 -11.02
N ALA A 336 -4.86 19.77 -11.84
CA ALA A 336 -4.91 19.66 -13.30
C ALA A 336 -4.28 18.37 -13.83
N GLN A 337 -3.19 17.89 -13.21
CA GLN A 337 -2.57 16.62 -13.58
C GLN A 337 -3.45 15.42 -13.20
N VAL A 338 -4.07 15.46 -12.02
CA VAL A 338 -5.02 14.42 -11.59
C VAL A 338 -6.24 14.40 -12.50
N GLU A 339 -6.84 15.56 -12.78
CA GLU A 339 -7.97 15.70 -13.70
C GLU A 339 -7.61 15.22 -15.11
N SER A 340 -6.40 15.54 -15.61
CA SER A 340 -5.94 15.05 -16.90
C SER A 340 -5.79 13.53 -16.93
N LEU A 341 -5.26 12.91 -15.87
CA LEU A 341 -5.15 11.45 -15.78
C LEU A 341 -6.52 10.78 -15.78
N TYR A 342 -7.46 11.30 -15.01
CA TYR A 342 -8.82 10.77 -14.96
C TYR A 342 -9.57 10.99 -16.27
N LYS A 343 -9.36 12.13 -16.93
CA LYS A 343 -9.93 12.40 -18.25
C LYS A 343 -9.39 11.45 -19.31
N ASP A 344 -8.07 11.21 -19.31
CA ASP A 344 -7.45 10.21 -20.18
C ASP A 344 -8.07 8.82 -19.98
N TYR A 345 -8.38 8.46 -18.72
CA TYR A 345 -9.06 7.22 -18.36
C TYR A 345 -10.53 7.21 -18.82
N GLU A 346 -11.28 8.29 -18.61
CA GLU A 346 -12.66 8.48 -19.10
C GLU A 346 -12.74 8.31 -20.62
N ASP A 347 -11.82 8.95 -21.35
CA ASP A 347 -11.76 8.94 -22.81
C ASP A 347 -11.42 7.54 -23.35
N ASP A 348 -10.42 6.86 -22.76
CA ASP A 348 -10.03 5.50 -23.13
C ASP A 348 -11.15 4.47 -22.84
N ASP A 349 -11.86 4.66 -21.74
CA ASP A 349 -12.89 3.73 -21.26
C ASP A 349 -14.32 4.10 -21.69
N LYS A 350 -14.47 5.21 -22.42
CA LYS A 350 -15.75 5.80 -22.85
C LYS A 350 -16.74 5.89 -21.69
N LEU A 351 -16.28 6.35 -20.54
CA LEU A 351 -17.09 6.53 -19.34
C LEU A 351 -16.98 7.97 -18.84
N THR A 352 -17.91 8.35 -17.96
CA THR A 352 -17.83 9.61 -17.22
C THR A 352 -17.76 9.26 -15.75
N ILE A 353 -16.73 9.76 -15.08
CA ILE A 353 -16.56 9.80 -13.63
C ILE A 353 -17.30 11.04 -13.17
N VAL A 354 -18.45 10.83 -12.55
CA VAL A 354 -19.15 11.91 -11.86
C VAL A 354 -18.30 12.26 -10.64
N PRO A 355 -18.02 13.54 -10.36
CA PRO A 355 -17.40 13.95 -9.10
C PRO A 355 -18.33 13.55 -7.95
N GLU A 356 -18.11 12.38 -7.38
CA GLU A 356 -18.81 11.92 -6.19
C GLU A 356 -18.20 12.57 -4.95
N VAL A 357 -19.03 12.67 -3.91
CA VAL A 357 -18.59 12.94 -2.54
C VAL A 357 -17.41 12.03 -2.20
N PRO A 358 -16.35 12.53 -1.54
CA PRO A 358 -15.31 11.67 -1.02
C PRO A 358 -15.93 10.56 -0.14
N ARG A 359 -15.52 9.31 -0.39
CA ARG A 359 -15.98 8.20 0.45
C ARG A 359 -15.40 8.34 1.86
N GLU A 360 -16.07 7.74 2.83
CA GLU A 360 -15.62 7.67 4.24
C GLU A 360 -14.15 7.28 4.37
N SER A 361 -13.72 6.26 3.62
CA SER A 361 -12.34 5.78 3.61
C SER A 361 -11.29 6.82 3.18
N VAL A 362 -11.68 7.83 2.39
CA VAL A 362 -10.80 8.96 2.03
C VAL A 362 -10.62 9.87 3.24
N TYR A 363 -11.70 10.20 3.95
CA TYR A 363 -11.62 10.99 5.19
C TYR A 363 -10.85 10.25 6.27
N ASP A 364 -11.05 8.94 6.43
CA ASP A 364 -10.29 8.10 7.36
C ASP A 364 -8.79 8.17 7.07
N THR A 365 -8.42 7.87 5.83
CA THR A 365 -7.02 7.81 5.41
C THR A 365 -6.33 9.16 5.60
N GLU A 366 -7.00 10.24 5.20
CA GLU A 366 -6.45 11.58 5.28
C GLU A 366 -6.38 12.10 6.72
N LEU A 367 -7.41 11.86 7.54
CA LEU A 367 -7.42 12.25 8.95
C LEU A 367 -6.39 11.48 9.75
N ILE A 368 -6.27 10.17 9.57
CA ILE A 368 -5.20 9.35 10.17
C ILE A 368 -3.83 9.93 9.79
N ARG A 369 -3.62 10.21 8.50
CA ARG A 369 -2.35 10.79 8.01
C ARG A 369 -2.04 12.11 8.68
N ILE A 370 -3.03 12.99 8.85
CA ILE A 370 -2.86 14.29 9.53
C ILE A 370 -2.54 14.07 11.01
N LEU A 371 -3.34 13.27 11.72
CA LEU A 371 -3.14 12.97 13.15
C LEU A 371 -1.77 12.38 13.40
N VAL A 372 -1.35 11.34 12.65
CA VAL A 372 -0.01 10.75 12.77
C VAL A 372 1.09 11.81 12.58
N ASN A 373 0.92 12.72 11.62
CA ASN A 373 1.92 13.77 11.41
C ASN A 373 1.92 14.85 12.49
N TRP A 374 0.78 15.15 13.11
CA TRP A 374 0.66 16.25 14.08
C TRP A 374 0.90 15.82 15.52
N ILE A 375 0.36 14.68 15.95
CA ILE A 375 0.33 14.32 17.38
C ILE A 375 1.31 13.21 17.74
N VAL A 376 1.61 12.28 16.82
CA VAL A 376 2.55 11.18 17.10
C VAL A 376 3.99 11.71 17.14
N LYS A 377 4.35 12.59 16.20
CA LYS A 377 5.71 13.14 16.10
C LYS A 377 6.12 13.98 17.30
N ASP A 378 5.17 14.65 17.94
CA ASP A 378 5.45 15.65 18.97
C ASP A 378 5.04 15.21 20.39
N ASN A 379 4.12 14.25 20.57
CA ASN A 379 3.50 13.98 21.87
C ASN A 379 3.51 12.51 22.36
N ASN A 380 4.24 11.59 21.70
CA ASN A 380 4.33 10.16 22.07
C ASN A 380 2.95 9.48 22.18
N PHE A 381 2.01 9.88 21.33
CA PHE A 381 0.69 9.25 21.19
C PHE A 381 0.74 8.13 20.15
N GLU A 382 -0.19 7.18 20.23
CA GLU A 382 -0.41 6.18 19.18
C GLU A 382 -1.73 6.49 18.47
N VAL A 383 -1.73 6.40 17.14
CA VAL A 383 -2.93 6.57 16.31
C VAL A 383 -3.07 5.32 15.46
N ASN A 384 -4.16 4.58 15.67
CA ASN A 384 -4.46 3.33 14.98
C ASN A 384 -5.73 3.52 14.15
N GLY A 385 -5.67 3.21 12.86
CA GLY A 385 -6.84 3.17 11.99
C GLY A 385 -7.42 1.76 11.88
N GLN A 386 -8.74 1.65 11.66
CA GLN A 386 -9.47 0.40 11.41
C GLN A 386 -9.13 -0.70 12.42
N CYS A 387 -9.29 -0.39 13.70
CA CYS A 387 -8.95 -1.31 14.77
C CYS A 387 -9.97 -2.45 14.83
N HIS A 388 -9.48 -3.68 14.67
CA HIS A 388 -10.27 -4.89 14.73
C HIS A 388 -10.61 -5.27 16.18
N LEU A 389 -11.90 -5.29 16.49
CA LEU A 389 -12.45 -5.65 17.79
C LEU A 389 -13.18 -6.99 17.68
N ILE A 390 -12.93 -7.89 18.62
CA ILE A 390 -13.56 -9.22 18.66
C ILE A 390 -14.40 -9.31 19.92
N ASP A 391 -15.70 -9.49 19.73
CA ASP A 391 -16.64 -9.81 20.80
C ASP A 391 -16.77 -11.33 20.89
N HIS A 392 -16.23 -11.89 21.97
CA HIS A 392 -16.21 -13.32 22.20
C HIS A 392 -17.55 -13.79 22.78
N ALA A 393 -18.36 -14.45 21.95
CA ALA A 393 -19.63 -14.99 22.40
C ALA A 393 -19.41 -16.17 23.36
N GLY A 394 -19.98 -16.07 24.56
CA GLY A 394 -20.03 -17.19 25.50
C GLY A 394 -21.04 -18.26 25.03
N ASN A 395 -20.55 -19.46 24.75
CA ASN A 395 -21.25 -20.68 24.31
C ASN A 395 -21.59 -20.75 22.81
N ASP A 396 -20.80 -21.55 22.07
CA ASP A 396 -21.02 -22.12 20.72
C ASP A 396 -21.50 -21.19 19.57
N GLU A 397 -21.63 -19.88 19.79
CA GLU A 397 -21.83 -18.88 18.75
C GLU A 397 -20.48 -18.36 18.21
N LYS A 398 -20.47 -17.93 16.94
CA LYS A 398 -19.27 -17.35 16.31
C LYS A 398 -18.93 -16.01 16.95
N ASP A 399 -17.65 -15.78 17.21
CA ASP A 399 -17.12 -14.46 17.57
C ASP A 399 -17.62 -13.39 16.58
N LYS A 400 -18.06 -12.24 17.10
CA LYS A 400 -18.47 -11.10 16.28
C LYS A 400 -17.29 -10.17 16.10
N HIS A 401 -17.06 -9.76 14.86
CA HIS A 401 -15.94 -8.93 14.45
C HIS A 401 -16.45 -7.51 14.14
N TYR A 402 -15.85 -6.51 14.76
CA TYR A 402 -16.14 -5.09 14.54
C TYR A 402 -14.86 -4.34 14.16
N PHE A 403 -15.02 -3.18 13.53
CA PHE A 403 -13.92 -2.30 13.14
C PHE A 403 -14.25 -0.87 13.56
N SER A 404 -13.41 -0.29 14.42
CA SER A 404 -13.49 1.13 14.78
C SER A 404 -12.57 1.94 13.87
N ASP A 405 -13.02 3.11 13.42
CA ASP A 405 -12.31 3.86 12.37
C ASP A 405 -10.97 4.41 12.84
N ILE A 406 -10.93 5.17 13.94
CA ILE A 406 -9.67 5.71 14.48
C ILE A 406 -9.65 5.64 16.01
N ILE A 407 -8.55 5.12 16.55
CA ILE A 407 -8.24 5.12 17.99
C ILE A 407 -6.99 5.96 18.23
N ILE A 408 -7.07 6.87 19.19
CA ILE A 408 -5.91 7.61 19.70
C ILE A 408 -5.62 7.16 21.12
N VAL A 409 -4.43 6.62 21.36
CA VAL A 409 -3.97 6.20 22.68
C VAL A 409 -2.95 7.19 23.21
N THR A 410 -3.21 7.69 24.41
CA THR A 410 -2.30 8.56 25.16
C THR A 410 -1.94 7.90 26.48
N SER A 411 -0.99 8.48 27.23
CA SER A 411 -0.64 7.99 28.57
C SER A 411 -1.78 8.12 29.60
N LYS A 412 -2.80 8.94 29.32
CA LYS A 412 -3.89 9.26 30.26
C LYS A 412 -5.25 8.72 29.84
N GLN A 413 -5.50 8.62 28.55
CA GLN A 413 -6.81 8.28 28.00
C GLN A 413 -6.72 7.64 26.62
N LYS A 414 -7.79 6.95 26.25
CA LYS A 414 -8.05 6.47 24.89
C LYS A 414 -9.24 7.23 24.31
N VAL A 415 -9.08 7.66 23.07
CA VAL A 415 -10.10 8.35 22.29
C VAL A 415 -10.54 7.43 21.15
N VAL A 416 -11.84 7.33 20.93
CA VAL A 416 -12.42 6.66 19.76
C VAL A 416 -13.08 7.71 18.88
N LEU A 417 -12.71 7.72 17.61
CA LEU A 417 -13.36 8.51 16.57
C LEU A 417 -14.04 7.54 15.60
N GLU A 418 -15.34 7.67 15.46
CA GLU A 418 -16.12 7.04 14.40
C GLU A 418 -16.39 8.07 13.31
N LEU A 419 -16.04 7.74 12.08
CA LEU A 419 -16.13 8.63 10.94
C LEU A 419 -17.32 8.24 10.07
N LEU A 420 -17.95 9.25 9.48
CA LEU A 420 -19.00 9.08 8.49
C LEU A 420 -18.84 10.07 7.34
N ALA A 421 -19.30 9.69 6.15
CA ALA A 421 -19.36 10.56 4.98
C ALA A 421 -20.77 10.66 4.41
N SER A 422 -21.31 11.88 4.41
CA SER A 422 -22.66 12.27 3.96
C SER A 422 -23.76 11.36 4.52
N ALA A 423 -23.61 11.00 5.81
CA ALA A 423 -24.52 10.08 6.45
C ALA A 423 -25.92 10.65 6.62
N THR A 424 -26.90 9.78 6.40
CA THR A 424 -28.29 10.02 6.73
C THR A 424 -28.51 10.01 8.23
N LYS A 425 -29.66 10.55 8.68
CA LYS A 425 -30.04 10.53 10.09
C LYS A 425 -30.14 9.12 10.68
N ASN A 426 -30.54 8.14 9.86
CA ASN A 426 -30.67 6.76 10.31
C ASN A 426 -29.29 6.15 10.56
N GLU A 427 -28.36 6.33 9.62
CA GLU A 427 -26.96 5.88 9.77
C GLU A 427 -26.29 6.54 10.98
N LEU A 428 -26.48 7.85 11.17
CA LEU A 428 -25.96 8.53 12.36
C LEU A 428 -26.49 7.92 13.67
N ASN A 429 -27.78 7.60 13.73
CA ASN A 429 -28.36 6.96 14.93
C ASN A 429 -27.77 5.56 15.17
N GLU A 430 -27.58 4.76 14.12
CA GLU A 430 -26.92 3.46 14.24
C GLU A 430 -25.48 3.59 14.74
N HIS A 431 -24.76 4.60 14.27
CA HIS A 431 -23.37 4.84 14.69
C HIS A 431 -23.26 5.43 16.10
N PHE A 432 -24.26 6.19 16.59
CA PHE A 432 -24.30 6.62 17.98
C PHE A 432 -24.34 5.44 18.95
N GLU A 433 -25.09 4.39 18.64
CA GLU A 433 -25.12 3.16 19.43
C GLU A 433 -23.82 2.36 19.28
N ARG A 434 -23.32 2.26 18.04
CA ARG A 434 -22.12 1.49 17.71
C ARG A 434 -20.86 2.03 18.40
N VAL A 435 -20.68 3.35 18.44
CA VAL A 435 -19.50 3.96 19.04
C VAL A 435 -19.43 3.76 20.56
N LEU A 436 -20.58 3.64 21.23
CA LEU A 436 -20.63 3.29 22.66
C LEU A 436 -20.11 1.88 22.91
N HIS A 437 -20.48 0.92 22.05
CA HIS A 437 -19.96 -0.44 22.11
C HIS A 437 -18.45 -0.48 21.88
N TYR A 438 -17.94 0.29 20.91
CA TYR A 438 -16.50 0.41 20.66
C TYR A 438 -15.76 0.99 21.85
N ALA A 439 -16.31 2.04 22.46
CA ALA A 439 -15.73 2.65 23.64
C ALA A 439 -15.66 1.69 24.83
N GLU A 440 -16.69 0.87 25.05
CA GLU A 440 -16.69 -0.15 26.09
C GLU A 440 -15.59 -1.21 25.86
N MET A 441 -15.52 -1.79 24.66
CA MET A 441 -14.52 -2.81 24.30
C MET A 441 -13.08 -2.29 24.42
N LEU A 442 -12.87 -1.02 24.09
CA LEU A 442 -11.54 -0.39 24.10
C LEU A 442 -11.17 0.22 25.46
N SER A 443 -12.14 0.32 26.38
CA SER A 443 -12.05 1.14 27.59
C SER A 443 -11.69 2.59 27.27
N ALA A 444 -12.35 3.16 26.25
CA ALA A 444 -12.17 4.55 25.84
C ALA A 444 -13.00 5.49 26.70
N SER A 445 -12.41 6.63 27.06
CA SER A 445 -13.05 7.63 27.94
C SER A 445 -13.50 8.88 27.18
N ASP A 446 -13.12 9.01 25.91
CA ASP A 446 -13.45 10.14 25.06
C ASP A 446 -13.94 9.61 23.69
N ILE A 447 -15.18 9.94 23.34
CA ILE A 447 -15.93 9.25 22.30
C ILE A 447 -16.47 10.30 21.33
N TRP A 448 -16.14 10.15 20.04
CA TRP A 448 -16.52 11.12 19.01
C TRP A 448 -17.17 10.44 17.81
N ILE A 449 -18.26 11.02 17.34
CA ILE A 449 -18.72 10.88 15.95
C ILE A 449 -18.23 12.09 15.15
N VAL A 450 -17.63 11.83 14.00
CA VAL A 450 -17.17 12.86 13.06
C VAL A 450 -17.80 12.61 11.70
N ASN A 451 -18.79 13.43 11.32
CA ASN A 451 -19.48 13.31 10.04
C ASN A 451 -19.06 14.43 9.10
N PHE A 452 -18.49 14.07 7.96
CA PHE A 452 -18.21 14.98 6.85
C PHE A 452 -19.34 14.93 5.84
N SER A 453 -19.79 16.06 5.32
CA SER A 453 -20.80 16.10 4.24
C SER A 453 -20.44 17.10 3.15
N CYS A 454 -20.71 16.69 1.91
CA CYS A 454 -20.65 17.55 0.72
C CYS A 454 -22.03 17.86 0.13
N GLU A 455 -23.05 17.10 0.50
CA GLU A 455 -24.35 17.08 -0.21
C GLU A 455 -25.44 17.83 0.52
N ASP A 456 -25.37 17.89 1.85
CA ASP A 456 -26.34 18.55 2.70
C ASP A 456 -25.68 19.55 3.64
N ASP A 457 -26.46 20.52 4.12
CA ASP A 457 -25.94 21.54 5.04
C ASP A 457 -25.88 20.97 6.47
N ALA A 458 -25.16 19.86 6.65
CA ALA A 458 -25.00 19.14 7.92
C ALA A 458 -24.50 20.06 9.05
N ALA A 459 -23.72 21.10 8.72
CA ALA A 459 -23.33 22.13 9.67
C ALA A 459 -24.50 23.06 10.05
N LYS A 460 -25.38 23.48 9.12
CA LYS A 460 -26.56 24.31 9.47
C LYS A 460 -27.70 23.53 10.14
N LYS A 461 -27.84 22.25 9.82
CA LYS A 461 -28.90 21.38 10.35
C LYS A 461 -28.29 20.10 10.94
N PRO A 462 -27.45 20.22 11.97
CA PRO A 462 -26.77 19.09 12.57
C PRO A 462 -27.78 18.12 13.19
N HIS A 463 -27.49 16.83 13.06
CA HIS A 463 -28.29 15.77 13.66
C HIS A 463 -27.60 15.28 14.93
N TRP A 464 -28.13 15.69 16.07
CA TRP A 464 -27.57 15.36 17.37
C TRP A 464 -28.11 14.03 17.90
N PRO A 465 -27.33 13.34 18.77
CA PRO A 465 -27.82 12.17 19.49
C PRO A 465 -29.09 12.49 20.29
N PRO A 466 -30.02 11.53 20.42
CA PRO A 466 -31.20 11.67 21.26
C PRO A 466 -30.86 12.16 22.68
N ASN A 467 -31.72 13.01 23.23
CA ASN A 467 -31.60 13.49 24.60
C ASN A 467 -32.38 12.57 25.56
N ASP A 468 -32.04 11.29 25.55
CA ASP A 468 -32.67 10.22 26.33
C ASP A 468 -31.79 9.71 27.49
N GLY A 469 -30.60 10.28 27.65
CA GLY A 469 -29.61 9.93 28.67
C GLY A 469 -28.60 8.86 28.23
N ASN A 470 -28.81 8.18 27.10
CA ASN A 470 -27.93 7.07 26.68
C ASN A 470 -26.64 7.57 26.03
N PHE A 471 -26.67 8.77 25.42
CA PHE A 471 -25.56 9.31 24.63
C PHE A 471 -24.86 10.50 25.31
N GLU A 472 -24.88 10.56 26.64
CA GLU A 472 -24.29 11.68 27.39
C GLU A 472 -22.75 11.72 27.31
N SER A 473 -22.11 10.58 27.01
CA SER A 473 -20.67 10.45 26.82
C SER A 473 -20.21 10.70 25.38
N VAL A 474 -21.13 10.89 24.44
CA VAL A 474 -20.82 10.99 23.00
C VAL A 474 -20.72 12.45 22.56
N ASN A 475 -19.53 12.82 22.09
CA ASN A 475 -19.27 14.06 21.38
C ASN A 475 -19.56 13.89 19.89
N VAL A 476 -20.02 14.94 19.22
CA VAL A 476 -20.34 14.89 17.79
C VAL A 476 -19.82 16.14 17.10
N ALA A 477 -19.14 15.97 15.97
CA ALA A 477 -18.75 17.05 15.07
C ALA A 477 -19.28 16.77 13.66
N HIS A 478 -20.03 17.73 13.12
CA HIS A 478 -20.47 17.76 11.73
C HIS A 478 -19.67 18.80 10.97
N PHE A 479 -19.04 18.36 9.89
CA PHE A 479 -18.33 19.20 8.95
C PHE A 479 -19.09 19.23 7.62
N PHE A 480 -19.42 20.42 7.15
CA PHE A 480 -19.81 20.64 5.76
C PHE A 480 -18.61 21.19 5.00
N HIS A 481 -18.41 20.74 3.77
CA HIS A 481 -17.55 21.45 2.84
C HIS A 481 -18.12 21.40 1.42
N ASP A 482 -17.77 22.38 0.59
CA ASP A 482 -18.02 22.29 -0.85
C ASP A 482 -16.99 21.36 -1.53
N GLN A 483 -17.26 20.96 -2.77
CA GLN A 483 -16.40 20.03 -3.52
C GLN A 483 -14.94 20.49 -3.63
N LYS A 484 -14.71 21.81 -3.55
CA LYS A 484 -13.37 22.40 -3.64
C LYS A 484 -12.67 22.57 -2.29
N PHE A 485 -13.35 22.26 -1.17
CA PHE A 485 -12.90 22.59 0.16
C PHE A 485 -12.53 24.09 0.31
N GLU A 486 -13.22 24.99 -0.39
CA GLU A 486 -13.05 26.44 -0.24
C GLU A 486 -13.94 26.97 0.88
N ASN A 487 -15.08 26.32 1.11
CA ASN A 487 -16.06 26.70 2.11
C ASN A 487 -16.30 25.57 3.10
N VAL A 488 -15.56 25.58 4.21
CA VAL A 488 -15.71 24.59 5.28
C VAL A 488 -16.49 25.18 6.45
N ARG A 489 -17.49 24.45 6.96
CA ARG A 489 -18.32 24.84 8.10
C ARG A 489 -18.42 23.72 9.10
N MET A 490 -18.48 24.05 10.39
CA MET A 490 -18.50 23.08 11.48
C MET A 490 -19.61 23.39 12.48
N SER A 491 -20.32 22.34 12.87
CA SER A 491 -21.15 22.33 14.08
C SER A 491 -20.69 21.20 14.98
N ALA A 492 -20.52 21.46 16.26
CA ALA A 492 -20.10 20.43 17.21
C ALA A 492 -20.90 20.50 18.51
N ARG A 493 -21.14 19.34 19.12
CA ARG A 493 -21.65 19.18 20.48
C ARG A 493 -20.60 18.38 21.25
N TYR A 494 -20.07 18.94 22.33
CA TYR A 494 -19.06 18.26 23.12
C TYR A 494 -19.20 18.54 24.62
N ILE A 495 -18.71 17.62 25.44
CA ILE A 495 -18.76 17.71 26.89
C ILE A 495 -17.71 18.74 27.35
N SER A 496 -18.16 19.87 27.91
CA SER A 496 -17.26 20.92 28.42
C SER A 496 -16.96 20.79 29.90
N SER A 497 -17.88 20.18 30.65
CA SER A 497 -17.74 19.82 32.06
C SER A 497 -18.66 18.63 32.35
N PRO A 498 -18.43 17.88 33.44
CA PRO A 498 -19.28 16.72 33.79
C PRO A 498 -20.77 17.09 33.77
N GLY A 499 -21.55 16.41 32.91
CA GLY A 499 -23.00 16.64 32.75
C GLY A 499 -23.38 17.94 32.01
N THR A 500 -22.45 18.63 31.36
CA THR A 500 -22.73 19.86 30.59
C THR A 500 -22.15 19.79 29.18
N PHE A 501 -23.00 20.07 28.19
CA PHE A 501 -22.61 20.17 26.79
C PHE A 501 -22.39 21.63 26.37
N SER A 502 -21.32 21.83 25.60
CA SER A 502 -21.09 23.04 24.82
C SER A 502 -21.38 22.77 23.35
N TYR A 503 -21.74 23.84 22.63
CA TYR A 503 -22.12 23.78 21.23
C TYR A 503 -21.33 24.79 20.41
N ILE A 504 -20.90 24.35 19.24
CA ILE A 504 -20.47 25.20 18.12
C ILE A 504 -21.52 25.03 17.02
N THR A 505 -21.98 26.12 16.42
CA THR A 505 -23.06 26.08 15.42
C THR A 505 -22.68 26.88 14.18
N ASP A 506 -22.69 26.20 13.03
CA ASP A 506 -22.43 26.72 11.68
C ASP A 506 -21.20 27.64 11.60
N GLN A 507 -20.12 27.26 12.31
CA GLN A 507 -18.89 28.04 12.34
C GLN A 507 -18.15 27.86 11.02
N VAL A 508 -17.90 28.97 10.31
CA VAL A 508 -17.01 28.98 9.14
C VAL A 508 -15.57 28.76 9.59
N ILE A 509 -14.93 27.72 9.04
CA ILE A 509 -13.52 27.46 9.25
C ILE A 509 -12.73 28.25 8.21
N GLN A 510 -11.91 29.18 8.69
CA GLN A 510 -11.01 29.96 7.84
C GLN A 510 -9.83 29.08 7.42
N LEU A 511 -9.70 28.84 6.12
CA LEU A 511 -8.58 28.11 5.54
C LEU A 511 -7.42 29.10 5.34
N GLN A 512 -6.23 28.75 5.84
CA GLN A 512 -5.03 29.58 5.77
C GLN A 512 -4.21 29.34 4.50
#